data_AF-A0A538PVW7-F1
#
_entry.id   AF-A0A538PVW7-F1
#
_cell.length_a   1.000
_cell.length_b   1.000
_cell.length_c   1.000
_cell.angle_alpha   90.00
_cell.angle_beta   90.00
_cell.angle_gamma   90.00
#
_symmetry.space_group_name_H-M   'P 1'
#
loop_
_entity.id
_entity.type
_entity.pdbx_description
1 polymer ?
#
loop_
_entity_poly.entity_id
_entity_poly.type
_entity_poly.pdbx_seq_one_letter_code
_entity_poly.pdbx_strand_id
1 'polypeptide(L)'
;MSYPAGMIRARRYARERAHESMTRRDRKLEATCAQTASSATSELDELRHQLGEAIWAARLEVAREREAIVHRVELAVRQGMPFADAAAQHAADVRPGTVTRWIARLRQDGLLGLVDRHAGPAVTQRQLSLDFSPARTAPRTTVGRRPRGRPALPLVKWSGSKAPIAAKLAALVPSRFFAYHEPFVGGGSMFFALRPARSFLSDLNAELMNLYAVVKQQLEPLLAALARHQNTREHFLAVRGIHPDTLPPVERAARTLFLNRTCFNGLFRVNRAGLFNVPYGSQQHTTFFQPDSLRRAHLALQNADIACRDFTTCADQARRGDFVYLDPPYVSGLRGDQGFVSYQANGFGEADAERVAELFEQLDRQACRVMLSNPDTAVTRARYRGFRIESLSVRRQVGGHADRRGHAHEIVVRNYQR
;
A
#
# COMPACT_ATOMS: atom_id res chain seq x y z
N MET A 1 -18.06 -17.85 84.73
CA MET A 1 -18.34 -18.03 83.28
C MET A 1 -17.01 -18.16 82.54
N SER A 2 -16.58 -19.39 82.26
CA SER A 2 -15.30 -19.69 81.63
C SER A 2 -15.51 -19.83 80.12
N TYR A 3 -14.85 -18.99 79.32
CA TYR A 3 -14.85 -19.13 77.86
C TYR A 3 -13.98 -20.35 77.48
N PRO A 4 -14.49 -21.31 76.69
CA PRO A 4 -13.75 -22.53 76.41
C PRO A 4 -12.58 -22.25 75.47
N ALA A 5 -11.40 -22.76 75.84
CA ALA A 5 -10.10 -22.59 75.16
C ALA A 5 -10.09 -22.97 73.66
N GLY A 6 -11.13 -23.64 73.14
CA GLY A 6 -11.28 -23.98 71.72
C GLY A 6 -11.55 -22.78 70.80
N MET A 7 -12.22 -21.73 71.29
CA MET A 7 -12.61 -20.59 70.44
C MET A 7 -11.44 -19.66 70.08
N ILE A 8 -10.42 -19.59 70.93
CA ILE A 8 -9.21 -18.77 70.69
C ILE A 8 -8.31 -19.43 69.64
N ARG A 9 -8.16 -20.76 69.67
CA ARG A 9 -7.39 -21.50 68.65
C ARG A 9 -8.03 -21.43 67.27
N ALA A 10 -9.36 -21.51 67.18
CA ALA A 10 -10.07 -21.42 65.90
C ALA A 10 -9.92 -20.05 65.23
N ARG A 11 -9.97 -18.95 66.00
CA ARG A 11 -9.78 -17.59 65.46
C ARG A 11 -8.34 -17.31 65.02
N ARG A 12 -7.34 -17.86 65.71
CA ARG A 12 -5.93 -17.73 65.31
C ARG A 12 -5.64 -18.50 64.01
N TYR A 13 -6.13 -19.73 63.91
CA TYR A 13 -5.98 -20.57 62.72
C TYR A 13 -6.68 -19.97 61.48
N ALA A 14 -7.86 -19.36 61.66
CA ALA A 14 -8.57 -18.67 60.58
C ALA A 14 -7.85 -17.41 60.09
N ARG A 15 -7.23 -16.63 60.99
CA ARG A 15 -6.41 -15.46 60.62
C ARG A 15 -5.12 -15.85 59.88
N GLU A 16 -4.42 -16.88 60.35
CA GLU A 16 -3.20 -17.38 59.72
C GLU A 16 -3.48 -17.90 58.30
N ARG A 17 -4.54 -18.71 58.09
CA ARG A 17 -4.94 -19.15 56.74
C ARG A 17 -5.44 -18.03 55.83
N ALA A 18 -6.11 -17.00 56.37
CA ALA A 18 -6.51 -15.84 55.59
C ALA A 18 -5.29 -15.05 55.10
N HIS A 19 -4.27 -14.88 55.97
CA HIS A 19 -3.02 -14.21 55.62
C HIS A 19 -2.17 -15.01 54.62
N GLU A 20 -2.15 -16.35 54.74
CA GLU A 20 -1.48 -17.27 53.81
C GLU A 20 -2.18 -17.35 52.44
N SER A 21 -3.51 -17.26 52.42
CA SER A 21 -4.33 -17.17 51.21
C SER A 21 -4.12 -15.84 50.45
N MET A 22 -4.02 -14.74 51.19
CA MET A 22 -3.79 -13.41 50.63
C MET A 22 -2.38 -13.30 50.03
N THR A 23 -1.35 -13.73 50.76
CA THR A 23 0.04 -13.76 50.27
C THR A 23 0.26 -14.70 49.08
N ARG A 24 -0.47 -15.82 48.99
CA ARG A 24 -0.46 -16.69 47.79
C ARG A 24 -1.14 -16.03 46.58
N ARG A 25 -2.23 -15.27 46.79
CA ARG A 25 -2.88 -14.51 45.73
C ARG A 25 -1.99 -13.38 45.22
N ASP A 26 -1.33 -12.67 46.12
CA ASP A 26 -0.42 -11.57 45.77
C ASP A 26 0.79 -12.08 44.99
N ARG A 27 1.43 -13.19 45.43
CA ARG A 27 2.52 -13.83 44.67
C ARG A 27 2.07 -14.36 43.31
N LYS A 28 0.83 -14.84 43.19
CA LYS A 28 0.27 -15.31 41.91
C LYS A 28 -0.01 -14.12 40.97
N LEU A 29 -0.46 -12.99 41.50
CA LEU A 29 -0.62 -11.73 40.75
C LEU A 29 0.73 -11.18 40.29
N GLU A 30 1.75 -11.16 41.16
CA GLU A 30 3.11 -10.74 40.81
C GLU A 30 3.74 -11.65 39.76
N ALA A 31 3.62 -12.97 39.89
CA ALA A 31 4.12 -13.93 38.90
C ALA A 31 3.42 -13.80 37.54
N THR A 32 2.11 -13.55 37.54
CA THR A 32 1.34 -13.30 36.31
C THR A 32 1.77 -11.99 35.65
N CYS A 33 1.95 -10.92 36.44
CA CYS A 33 2.41 -9.62 35.96
C CYS A 33 3.82 -9.71 35.35
N ALA A 34 4.74 -10.44 36.01
CA ALA A 34 6.09 -10.69 35.53
C ALA A 34 6.12 -11.52 34.22
N GLN A 35 5.27 -12.55 34.11
CA GLN A 35 5.14 -13.33 32.85
C GLN A 35 4.60 -12.48 31.69
N THR A 36 3.66 -11.58 31.96
CA THR A 36 3.07 -10.71 30.95
C THR A 36 4.07 -9.65 30.47
N ALA A 37 4.88 -9.08 31.38
CA ALA A 37 5.94 -8.14 31.05
C ALA A 37 7.08 -8.81 30.24
N SER A 38 7.44 -10.05 30.58
CA SER A 38 8.45 -10.82 29.86
C SER A 38 8.02 -11.18 28.43
N SER A 39 6.74 -11.48 28.19
CA SER A 39 6.26 -11.79 26.84
C SER A 39 6.16 -10.54 25.95
N ALA A 40 5.73 -9.41 26.52
CA ALA A 40 5.64 -8.14 25.80
C ALA A 40 7.02 -7.60 25.37
N THR A 41 8.05 -7.82 26.18
CA THR A 41 9.43 -7.43 25.86
C THR A 41 9.99 -8.30 24.72
N SER A 42 9.73 -9.61 24.76
CA SER A 42 10.10 -10.56 23.69
C SER A 42 9.43 -10.23 22.35
N GLU A 43 8.14 -9.87 22.35
CA GLU A 43 7.41 -9.49 21.13
C GLU A 43 7.98 -8.21 20.47
N LEU A 44 8.45 -7.25 21.27
CA LEU A 44 9.00 -5.99 20.77
C LEU A 44 10.44 -6.13 20.27
N ASP A 45 11.24 -7.00 20.88
CA ASP A 45 12.57 -7.34 20.38
C ASP A 45 12.48 -8.10 19.05
N GLU A 46 11.50 -9.01 18.91
CA GLU A 46 11.19 -9.64 17.63
C GLU A 46 10.75 -8.61 16.58
N LEU A 47 9.89 -7.67 16.95
CA LEU A 47 9.45 -6.58 16.07
C LEU A 47 10.63 -5.69 15.63
N ARG A 48 11.52 -5.32 16.56
CA ARG A 48 12.74 -4.55 16.26
C ARG A 48 13.64 -5.29 15.28
N HIS A 49 13.87 -6.58 15.51
CA HIS A 49 14.66 -7.41 14.60
C HIS A 49 14.03 -7.52 13.20
N GLN A 50 12.70 -7.64 13.12
CA GLN A 50 11.97 -7.69 11.84
C GLN A 50 12.02 -6.36 11.08
N LEU A 51 11.96 -5.23 11.78
CA LEU A 51 11.95 -3.90 11.18
C LEU A 51 13.35 -3.37 10.84
N GLY A 52 14.37 -3.76 11.61
CA GLY A 52 15.70 -3.17 11.55
C GLY A 52 15.81 -1.84 12.31
N GLU A 53 17.05 -1.48 12.66
CA GLU A 53 17.36 -0.38 13.59
C GLU A 53 16.86 0.99 13.15
N ALA A 54 17.00 1.34 11.86
CA ALA A 54 16.59 2.66 11.36
C ALA A 54 15.07 2.87 11.46
N ILE A 55 14.29 1.83 11.13
CA ILE A 55 12.82 1.87 11.18
C ILE A 55 12.35 1.84 12.63
N TRP A 56 13.01 1.05 13.47
CA TRP A 56 12.75 1.01 14.90
C TRP A 56 12.99 2.37 15.56
N ALA A 57 14.11 3.03 15.25
CA ALA A 57 14.42 4.37 15.74
C ALA A 57 13.35 5.41 15.33
N ALA A 58 12.89 5.38 14.08
CA ALA A 58 11.80 6.26 13.62
C ALA A 58 10.48 6.00 14.37
N ARG A 59 10.14 4.74 14.68
CA ARG A 59 8.95 4.44 15.50
C ARG A 59 9.11 4.90 16.94
N LEU A 60 10.31 4.80 17.49
CA LEU A 60 10.60 5.26 18.85
C LEU A 60 10.52 6.79 18.96
N GLU A 61 10.95 7.51 17.92
CA GLU A 61 10.78 8.96 17.81
C GLU A 61 9.30 9.35 17.89
N VAL A 62 8.43 8.71 17.11
CA VAL A 62 6.97 8.90 17.19
C VAL A 62 6.43 8.54 18.57
N ALA A 63 6.94 7.48 19.20
CA ALA A 63 6.52 7.11 20.56
C ALA A 63 6.89 8.19 21.59
N ARG A 64 8.07 8.83 21.45
CA ARG A 64 8.51 9.94 22.32
C ARG A 64 7.66 11.19 22.13
N GLU A 65 7.25 11.48 20.90
CA GLU A 65 6.30 12.58 20.64
C GLU A 65 4.95 12.34 21.35
N ARG A 66 4.46 11.09 21.32
CA ARG A 66 3.23 10.68 22.02
C ARG A 66 3.39 10.80 23.53
N GLU A 67 4.52 10.36 24.08
CA GLU A 67 4.85 10.48 25.49
C GLU A 67 4.87 11.95 25.94
N ALA A 68 5.51 12.82 25.16
CA ALA A 68 5.54 14.26 25.43
C ALA A 68 4.14 14.89 25.42
N ILE A 69 3.26 14.46 24.50
CA ILE A 69 1.84 14.87 24.50
C ILE A 69 1.15 14.44 25.79
N VAL A 70 1.29 13.16 26.16
CA VAL A 70 0.68 12.61 27.38
C VAL A 70 1.13 13.39 28.62
N HIS A 71 2.43 13.67 28.75
CA HIS A 71 2.94 14.43 29.90
C HIS A 71 2.39 15.86 29.97
N ARG A 72 2.28 16.57 28.84
CA ARG A 72 1.67 17.91 28.83
C ARG A 72 0.20 17.88 29.24
N VAL A 73 -0.56 16.90 28.76
CA VAL A 73 -1.97 16.73 29.13
C VAL A 73 -2.12 16.40 30.62
N GLU A 74 -1.34 15.45 31.14
CA GLU A 74 -1.39 15.10 32.57
C GLU A 74 -0.96 16.25 33.48
N LEU A 75 0.02 17.06 33.06
CA LEU A 75 0.44 18.25 33.80
C LEU A 75 -0.68 19.29 33.89
N ALA A 76 -1.34 19.61 32.77
CA ALA A 76 -2.45 20.55 32.74
C ALA A 76 -3.63 20.07 33.61
N VAL A 77 -3.93 18.78 33.60
CA VAL A 77 -4.95 18.18 34.46
C VAL A 77 -4.60 18.32 35.94
N ARG A 78 -3.34 18.11 36.32
CA ARG A 78 -2.87 18.32 37.71
C ARG A 78 -2.96 19.78 38.14
N GLN A 79 -2.87 20.72 37.19
CA GLN A 79 -3.04 22.15 37.43
C GLN A 79 -4.51 22.59 37.49
N GLY A 80 -5.47 21.64 37.47
CA GLY A 80 -6.90 21.90 37.63
C GLY A 80 -7.67 22.03 36.32
N MET A 81 -7.03 21.83 35.16
CA MET A 81 -7.73 21.86 33.87
C MET A 81 -8.56 20.59 33.65
N PRO A 82 -9.81 20.68 33.20
CA PRO A 82 -10.57 19.51 32.79
C PRO A 82 -9.83 18.72 31.70
N PHE A 83 -9.88 17.38 31.75
CA PHE A 83 -9.14 16.53 30.81
C PHE A 83 -9.45 16.82 29.35
N ALA A 84 -10.72 17.12 29.02
CA ALA A 84 -11.13 17.44 27.66
C ALA A 84 -10.41 18.69 27.12
N ASP A 85 -10.28 19.72 27.95
CA ASP A 85 -9.65 20.98 27.61
C ASP A 85 -8.13 20.83 27.55
N ALA A 86 -7.54 20.08 28.50
CA ALA A 86 -6.12 19.74 28.50
C ALA A 86 -5.72 18.94 27.26
N ALA A 87 -6.53 17.97 26.86
CA ALA A 87 -6.33 17.21 25.65
C ALA A 87 -6.45 18.10 24.40
N ALA A 88 -7.48 18.95 24.32
CA ALA A 88 -7.65 19.88 23.20
C ALA A 88 -6.50 20.88 23.07
N GLN A 89 -5.96 21.37 24.19
CA GLN A 89 -4.89 22.37 24.21
C GLN A 89 -3.51 21.77 23.92
N HIS A 90 -3.19 20.60 24.47
CA HIS A 90 -1.81 20.09 24.49
C HIS A 90 -1.57 18.88 23.60
N ALA A 91 -2.62 18.22 23.12
CA ALA A 91 -2.53 17.10 22.18
C ALA A 91 -2.73 17.52 20.72
N ALA A 92 -2.71 18.83 20.42
CA ALA A 92 -2.95 19.38 19.09
C ALA A 92 -4.22 18.77 18.46
N ASP A 93 -4.10 18.12 17.31
CA ASP A 93 -5.20 17.50 16.56
C ASP A 93 -5.55 16.06 17.02
N VAL A 94 -5.09 15.59 18.17
CA VAL A 94 -5.35 14.22 18.66
C VAL A 94 -6.65 14.18 19.48
N ARG A 95 -7.58 13.29 19.09
CA ARG A 95 -8.83 13.10 19.86
C ARG A 95 -8.56 12.74 21.33
N PRO A 96 -9.33 13.28 22.29
CA PRO A 96 -9.17 12.96 23.71
C PRO A 96 -9.18 11.46 24.01
N GLY A 97 -10.07 10.68 23.37
CA GLY A 97 -10.13 9.23 23.55
C GLY A 97 -8.89 8.46 23.04
N THR A 98 -8.12 9.02 22.10
CA THR A 98 -6.83 8.47 21.69
C THR A 98 -5.76 8.77 22.75
N VAL A 99 -5.78 9.98 23.32
CA VAL A 99 -4.90 10.36 24.44
C VAL A 99 -5.16 9.47 25.67
N THR A 100 -6.42 9.16 25.98
CA THR A 100 -6.76 8.21 27.06
C THR A 100 -6.13 6.83 26.83
N ARG A 101 -6.16 6.32 25.59
CA ARG A 101 -5.53 5.04 25.25
C ARG A 101 -4.00 5.11 25.35
N TRP A 102 -3.39 6.23 24.98
CA TRP A 102 -1.95 6.44 25.16
C TRP A 102 -1.56 6.46 26.64
N ILE A 103 -2.29 7.19 27.48
CA ILE A 103 -2.05 7.21 28.94
C ILE A 103 -2.11 5.78 29.51
N ALA A 104 -3.14 5.01 29.15
CA ALA A 104 -3.26 3.62 29.61
C ALA A 104 -2.07 2.76 29.18
N ARG A 105 -1.68 2.82 27.90
CA ARG A 105 -0.55 2.03 27.36
C ARG A 105 0.80 2.47 27.91
N LEU A 106 1.01 3.78 28.13
CA LEU A 106 2.23 4.34 28.72
C LEU A 106 2.39 3.89 30.18
N ARG A 107 1.31 3.87 30.96
CA ARG A 107 1.34 3.38 32.35
C ARG A 107 1.57 1.88 32.44
N GLN A 108 1.09 1.12 31.46
CA GLN A 108 1.22 -0.33 31.44
C GLN A 108 2.61 -0.79 30.96
N ASP A 109 3.09 -0.21 29.85
CA ASP A 109 4.25 -0.74 29.10
C ASP A 109 5.36 0.32 28.89
N GLY A 110 5.29 1.46 29.56
CA GLY A 110 6.23 2.57 29.36
C GLY A 110 6.20 3.12 27.92
N LEU A 111 7.29 3.76 27.49
CA LEU A 111 7.43 4.33 26.14
C LEU A 111 7.13 3.30 25.03
N LEU A 112 7.47 2.03 25.28
CA LEU A 112 7.23 0.92 24.36
C LEU A 112 5.74 0.61 24.16
N GLY A 113 4.88 0.95 25.12
CA GLY A 113 3.43 0.93 24.99
C GLY A 113 2.90 1.85 23.89
N LEU A 114 3.66 2.90 23.55
CA LEU A 114 3.30 3.90 22.55
C LEU A 114 3.87 3.60 21.16
N VAL A 115 4.67 2.55 21.00
CA VAL A 115 5.18 2.09 19.70
C VAL A 115 4.06 1.36 18.95
N ASP A 116 3.95 1.60 17.63
CA ASP A 116 3.08 0.82 16.77
C ASP A 116 3.64 -0.62 16.66
N ARG A 117 2.84 -1.62 17.05
CA ARG A 117 3.27 -3.02 17.15
C ARG A 117 3.12 -3.81 15.84
N HIS A 118 2.64 -3.19 14.76
CA HIS A 118 2.43 -3.90 13.50
C HIS A 118 3.73 -4.02 12.69
N ALA A 119 4.27 -5.23 12.52
CA ALA A 119 5.43 -5.51 11.65
C ALA A 119 5.06 -5.60 10.16
N GLY A 120 3.83 -6.01 9.85
CA GLY A 120 3.51 -6.66 8.57
C GLY A 120 3.78 -8.19 8.64
N PRO A 121 3.50 -8.96 7.57
CA PRO A 121 3.69 -10.41 7.60
C PRO A 121 5.18 -10.79 7.53
N ALA A 122 5.71 -11.43 8.58
CA ALA A 122 7.11 -11.81 8.72
C ALA A 122 7.75 -12.44 7.46
N VAL A 123 8.90 -11.89 7.05
CA VAL A 123 9.78 -12.46 6.02
C VAL A 123 10.99 -13.12 6.69
N THR A 124 11.27 -14.36 6.30
CA THR A 124 12.46 -15.09 6.75
C THR A 124 13.68 -14.61 5.96
N GLN A 125 14.83 -14.43 6.63
CA GLN A 125 16.12 -13.99 6.02
C GLN A 125 16.50 -14.77 4.75
N ARG A 126 16.05 -16.03 4.63
CA ARG A 126 16.23 -16.90 3.45
C ARG A 126 15.56 -16.37 2.16
N GLN A 127 14.63 -15.43 2.24
CA GLN A 127 13.98 -14.80 1.08
C GLN A 127 14.71 -13.55 0.56
N LEU A 128 15.69 -13.03 1.31
CA LEU A 128 16.47 -11.84 0.94
C LEU A 128 17.78 -12.19 0.22
N SER A 129 18.27 -13.43 0.35
CA SER A 129 19.55 -13.90 -0.19
C SER A 129 19.42 -14.67 -1.51
N LEU A 130 18.78 -14.09 -2.52
CA LEU A 130 18.97 -14.56 -3.89
C LEU A 130 20.08 -13.71 -4.51
N ASP A 131 21.31 -14.22 -4.45
CA ASP A 131 22.48 -13.61 -5.07
C ASP A 131 22.24 -13.46 -6.58
N PHE A 132 22.35 -12.23 -7.09
CA PHE A 132 22.34 -11.94 -8.51
C PHE A 132 23.67 -11.30 -8.91
N SER A 133 24.53 -12.09 -9.53
CA SER A 133 25.65 -11.58 -10.33
C SER A 133 25.11 -10.83 -11.56
N PRO A 134 25.66 -9.65 -11.90
CA PRO A 134 25.27 -8.94 -13.11
C PRO A 134 25.84 -9.66 -14.33
N ALA A 135 25.02 -10.45 -15.01
CA ALA A 135 25.41 -11.05 -16.29
C ALA A 135 25.21 -10.05 -17.45
N ARG A 136 26.30 -9.84 -18.19
CA ARG A 136 26.39 -9.12 -19.48
C ARG A 136 25.41 -9.73 -20.50
N THR A 137 24.82 -8.86 -21.33
CA THR A 137 23.78 -9.09 -22.36
C THR A 137 22.42 -9.56 -21.82
N ALA A 138 21.37 -8.73 -22.04
CA ALA A 138 20.04 -8.98 -21.50
C ALA A 138 19.42 -10.27 -22.08
N PRO A 139 19.10 -11.29 -21.25
CA PRO A 139 18.47 -12.50 -21.73
C PRO A 139 17.03 -12.24 -22.20
N ARG A 140 16.56 -13.00 -23.18
CA ARG A 140 15.15 -12.97 -23.63
C ARG A 140 14.24 -13.33 -22.46
N THR A 141 13.18 -12.56 -22.25
CA THR A 141 12.15 -12.93 -21.26
C THR A 141 11.32 -14.08 -21.84
N THR A 142 11.31 -15.22 -21.16
CA THR A 142 10.45 -16.37 -21.48
C THR A 142 9.29 -16.44 -20.49
N VAL A 143 8.06 -16.24 -20.97
CA VAL A 143 6.85 -16.31 -20.14
C VAL A 143 6.51 -17.77 -19.85
N GLY A 144 6.58 -18.20 -18.59
CA GLY A 144 6.21 -19.57 -18.18
C GLY A 144 7.05 -20.18 -17.06
N ARG A 145 8.29 -19.72 -16.86
CA ARG A 145 9.06 -20.04 -15.65
C ARG A 145 8.56 -19.14 -14.53
N ARG A 146 7.77 -19.66 -13.57
CA ARG A 146 7.43 -18.90 -12.35
C ARG A 146 8.68 -18.79 -11.46
N PRO A 147 9.22 -17.58 -11.19
CA PRO A 147 10.26 -17.44 -10.18
C PRO A 147 9.79 -17.98 -8.82
N ARG A 148 10.71 -18.63 -8.10
CA ARG A 148 10.47 -19.12 -6.73
C ARG A 148 10.26 -17.92 -5.79
N GLY A 149 9.28 -17.99 -4.89
CA GLY A 149 8.97 -16.94 -3.90
C GLY A 149 7.60 -16.27 -4.06
N ARG A 150 7.14 -15.55 -3.02
CA ARG A 150 5.90 -14.75 -3.09
C ARG A 150 6.08 -13.63 -4.13
N PRO A 151 5.11 -13.38 -5.03
CA PRO A 151 5.24 -12.34 -6.03
C PRO A 151 5.23 -10.94 -5.40
N ALA A 152 5.87 -9.99 -6.08
CA ALA A 152 5.64 -8.57 -5.83
C ALA A 152 4.19 -8.23 -6.21
N LEU A 153 3.59 -7.28 -5.48
CA LEU A 153 2.24 -6.81 -5.74
C LEU A 153 2.29 -5.35 -6.18
N PRO A 154 1.26 -4.86 -6.90
CA PRO A 154 1.05 -3.45 -7.17
C PRO A 154 1.34 -2.56 -5.95
N LEU A 155 2.11 -1.48 -6.16
CA LEU A 155 2.53 -0.56 -5.07
C LEU A 155 1.34 0.12 -4.41
N VAL A 156 0.34 0.46 -5.23
CA VAL A 156 -0.86 1.20 -4.89
C VAL A 156 -2.09 0.53 -5.49
N LYS A 157 -3.23 0.69 -4.81
CA LYS A 157 -4.52 0.46 -5.45
C LYS A 157 -4.74 1.59 -6.45
N TRP A 158 -5.03 1.23 -7.70
CA TRP A 158 -5.13 2.18 -8.80
C TRP A 158 -6.45 2.01 -9.54
N SER A 159 -7.06 3.13 -9.92
CA SER A 159 -8.27 3.15 -10.74
C SER A 159 -8.01 2.44 -12.06
N GLY A 160 -8.90 1.54 -12.47
CA GLY A 160 -8.73 0.76 -13.71
C GLY A 160 -7.74 -0.41 -13.61
N SER A 161 -7.20 -0.70 -12.41
CA SER A 161 -6.24 -1.79 -12.23
C SER A 161 -6.70 -3.13 -12.81
N LYS A 162 -5.85 -3.71 -13.62
CA LYS A 162 -6.03 -5.03 -14.23
C LYS A 162 -5.68 -6.19 -13.31
N ALA A 163 -5.39 -5.95 -12.03
CA ALA A 163 -5.08 -7.01 -11.07
C ALA A 163 -6.10 -8.18 -11.05
N PRO A 164 -7.43 -7.95 -11.15
CA PRO A 164 -8.41 -9.04 -11.17
C PRO A 164 -8.32 -9.95 -12.41
N ILE A 165 -7.77 -9.46 -13.52
CA ILE A 165 -7.68 -10.18 -14.80
C ILE A 165 -6.24 -10.37 -15.29
N ALA A 166 -5.24 -9.93 -14.53
CA ALA A 166 -3.84 -9.99 -14.91
C ALA A 166 -3.39 -11.41 -15.26
N ALA A 167 -3.91 -12.44 -14.56
CA ALA A 167 -3.62 -13.83 -14.89
C ALA A 167 -4.17 -14.25 -16.26
N LYS A 168 -5.36 -13.78 -16.65
CA LYS A 168 -5.94 -14.04 -17.98
C LYS A 168 -5.17 -13.30 -19.06
N LEU A 169 -4.85 -12.02 -18.83
CA LEU A 169 -4.03 -11.22 -19.74
C LEU A 169 -2.63 -11.81 -19.92
N ALA A 170 -1.97 -12.23 -18.84
CA ALA A 170 -0.65 -12.87 -18.87
C ALA A 170 -0.64 -14.18 -19.69
N ALA A 171 -1.77 -14.88 -19.79
CA ALA A 171 -1.89 -16.05 -20.66
C ALA A 171 -1.91 -15.72 -22.16
N LEU A 172 -2.18 -14.45 -22.52
CA LEU A 172 -2.23 -13.94 -23.89
C LEU A 172 -0.96 -13.18 -24.33
N VAL A 173 -0.03 -12.97 -23.41
CA VAL A 173 1.29 -12.34 -23.66
C VAL A 173 2.15 -13.24 -24.57
N PRO A 174 3.02 -12.68 -25.43
CA PRO A 174 3.90 -13.48 -26.27
C PRO A 174 4.76 -14.42 -25.43
N SER A 175 4.98 -15.64 -25.92
CA SER A 175 5.82 -16.63 -25.24
C SER A 175 7.26 -16.13 -25.00
N ARG A 176 7.78 -15.26 -25.89
CA ARG A 176 9.10 -14.65 -25.81
C ARG A 176 9.09 -13.19 -26.29
N PHE A 177 9.83 -12.33 -25.59
CA PHE A 177 10.10 -10.95 -25.99
C PHE A 177 11.44 -10.45 -25.43
N PHE A 178 11.99 -9.37 -25.99
CA PHE A 178 13.27 -8.79 -25.57
C PHE A 178 13.12 -7.85 -24.38
N ALA A 179 12.40 -6.74 -24.54
CA ALA A 179 12.01 -5.84 -23.45
C ALA A 179 10.49 -5.71 -23.32
N TYR A 180 10.04 -5.29 -22.14
CA TYR A 180 8.64 -4.98 -21.84
C TYR A 180 8.41 -3.48 -21.78
N HIS A 181 7.35 -2.98 -22.39
CA HIS A 181 6.95 -1.57 -22.31
C HIS A 181 5.52 -1.46 -21.80
N GLU A 182 5.29 -0.61 -20.81
CA GLU A 182 3.96 -0.32 -20.24
C GLU A 182 3.82 1.20 -20.08
N PRO A 183 3.35 1.93 -21.13
CA PRO A 183 3.26 3.39 -21.11
C PRO A 183 2.02 3.96 -20.40
N PHE A 184 1.24 3.08 -19.76
CA PHE A 184 0.12 3.40 -18.87
C PHE A 184 0.22 2.55 -17.61
N VAL A 185 1.39 2.58 -16.93
CA VAL A 185 1.72 1.59 -15.90
C VAL A 185 0.71 1.58 -14.74
N GLY A 186 0.19 2.74 -14.33
CA GLY A 186 -0.72 2.83 -13.19
C GLY A 186 -0.21 2.03 -11.97
N GLY A 187 -1.02 1.10 -11.47
CA GLY A 187 -0.63 0.21 -10.37
C GLY A 187 0.42 -0.86 -10.71
N GLY A 188 0.76 -1.07 -12.00
CA GLY A 188 1.80 -1.99 -12.45
C GLY A 188 1.39 -3.47 -12.41
N SER A 189 0.08 -3.75 -12.47
CA SER A 189 -0.46 -5.11 -12.31
C SER A 189 0.11 -6.10 -13.32
N MET A 190 0.31 -5.67 -14.58
CA MET A 190 0.91 -6.52 -15.61
C MET A 190 2.42 -6.64 -15.43
N PHE A 191 3.13 -5.54 -15.21
CA PHE A 191 4.56 -5.57 -14.84
C PHE A 191 4.86 -6.55 -13.70
N PHE A 192 4.18 -6.44 -12.56
CA PHE A 192 4.43 -7.31 -11.40
C PHE A 192 4.01 -8.76 -11.62
N ALA A 193 3.02 -9.02 -12.49
CA ALA A 193 2.64 -10.37 -12.88
C ALA A 193 3.69 -11.03 -13.78
N LEU A 194 4.25 -10.27 -14.73
CA LEU A 194 5.19 -10.78 -15.74
C LEU A 194 6.64 -10.82 -15.26
N ARG A 195 7.07 -9.86 -14.42
CA ARG A 195 8.46 -9.69 -13.96
C ARG A 195 9.48 -9.80 -15.11
N PRO A 196 9.35 -8.92 -16.13
CA PRO A 196 10.22 -8.96 -17.30
C PRO A 196 11.69 -8.74 -16.90
N ALA A 197 12.61 -9.31 -17.68
CA ALA A 197 14.04 -9.16 -17.43
C ALA A 197 14.53 -7.71 -17.63
N ARG A 198 13.87 -6.96 -18.52
CA ARG A 198 14.08 -5.54 -18.79
C ARG A 198 12.73 -4.89 -19.09
N SER A 199 12.46 -3.73 -18.50
CA SER A 199 11.20 -3.02 -18.71
C SER A 199 11.35 -1.50 -18.81
N PHE A 200 10.41 -0.88 -19.50
CA PHE A 200 10.21 0.57 -19.59
C PHE A 200 8.79 0.88 -19.10
N LEU A 201 8.69 1.56 -17.98
CA LEU A 201 7.44 1.86 -17.28
C LEU A 201 7.22 3.37 -17.30
N SER A 202 6.08 3.81 -17.80
CA SER A 202 5.72 5.23 -17.77
C SER A 202 4.24 5.47 -17.52
N ASP A 203 3.97 6.66 -17.00
CA ASP A 203 2.64 7.23 -16.79
C ASP A 203 2.79 8.76 -16.84
N LEU A 204 1.69 9.46 -17.09
CA LEU A 204 1.64 10.92 -16.99
C LEU A 204 1.58 11.42 -15.54
N ASN A 205 1.23 10.55 -14.60
CA ASN A 205 1.11 10.92 -13.19
C ASN A 205 2.49 11.02 -12.51
N ALA A 206 2.98 12.25 -12.32
CA ALA A 206 4.29 12.51 -11.71
C ALA A 206 4.41 12.00 -10.26
N GLU A 207 3.35 12.06 -9.44
CA GLU A 207 3.37 11.51 -8.08
C GLU A 207 3.55 9.99 -8.08
N LEU A 208 2.86 9.30 -8.99
CA LEU A 208 2.99 7.86 -9.18
C LEU A 208 4.40 7.51 -9.64
N MET A 209 4.92 8.19 -10.67
CA MET A 209 6.24 7.89 -11.20
C MET A 209 7.36 8.21 -10.21
N ASN A 210 7.18 9.24 -9.37
CA ASN A 210 8.04 9.49 -8.21
C ASN A 210 8.04 8.32 -7.23
N LEU A 211 6.87 7.78 -6.90
CA LEU A 211 6.77 6.61 -6.02
C LEU A 211 7.53 5.39 -6.59
N TYR A 212 7.35 5.07 -7.88
CA TYR A 212 8.10 3.99 -8.52
C TYR A 212 9.61 4.21 -8.45
N ALA A 213 10.07 5.42 -8.77
CA ALA A 213 11.50 5.77 -8.74
C ALA A 213 12.09 5.66 -7.32
N VAL A 214 11.39 6.18 -6.31
CA VAL A 214 11.83 6.11 -4.90
C VAL A 214 11.84 4.66 -4.40
N VAL A 215 10.84 3.84 -4.72
CA VAL A 215 10.87 2.41 -4.35
C VAL A 215 12.06 1.71 -4.99
N LYS A 216 12.40 2.04 -6.25
CA LYS A 216 13.56 1.47 -6.94
C LYS A 216 14.89 1.91 -6.32
N GLN A 217 15.06 3.19 -5.99
CA GLN A 217 16.37 3.78 -5.69
C GLN A 217 16.62 4.08 -4.20
N GLN A 218 15.57 4.34 -3.42
CA GLN A 218 15.67 4.89 -2.06
C GLN A 218 14.71 4.16 -1.10
N LEU A 219 14.75 2.82 -1.11
CA LEU A 219 13.84 2.00 -0.32
C LEU A 219 13.96 2.23 1.19
N GLU A 220 15.18 2.19 1.76
CA GLU A 220 15.33 2.35 3.21
C GLU A 220 14.91 3.75 3.70
N PRO A 221 15.30 4.87 3.04
CA PRO A 221 14.74 6.19 3.35
C PRO A 221 13.21 6.23 3.27
N LEU A 222 12.61 5.61 2.26
CA LEU A 222 11.16 5.53 2.13
C LEU A 222 10.51 4.77 3.28
N LEU A 223 11.10 3.64 3.70
CA LEU A 223 10.57 2.87 4.82
C LEU A 223 10.66 3.66 6.13
N ALA A 224 11.76 4.37 6.38
CA ALA A 224 11.90 5.25 7.53
C ALA A 224 10.87 6.39 7.51
N ALA A 225 10.71 7.08 6.38
CA ALA A 225 9.71 8.14 6.23
C ALA A 225 8.27 7.61 6.40
N LEU A 226 7.95 6.45 5.83
CA LEU A 226 6.64 5.83 5.98
C LEU A 226 6.35 5.46 7.43
N ALA A 227 7.34 4.97 8.18
CA ALA A 227 7.20 4.57 9.58
C ALA A 227 6.85 5.74 10.52
N ARG A 228 7.08 7.00 10.10
CA ARG A 228 6.72 8.20 10.87
C ARG A 228 5.22 8.55 10.79
N HIS A 229 4.49 8.02 9.81
CA HIS A 229 3.06 8.31 9.68
C HIS A 229 2.22 7.62 10.76
N GLN A 230 1.06 8.21 11.06
CA GLN A 230 0.10 7.69 12.03
C GLN A 230 -1.25 7.44 11.35
N ASN A 231 -1.83 6.26 11.51
CA ASN A 231 -3.14 5.94 10.92
C ASN A 231 -4.30 6.48 11.78
N THR A 232 -4.38 7.80 11.91
CA THR A 232 -5.51 8.50 12.52
C THR A 232 -6.20 9.34 11.45
N ARG A 233 -7.51 9.60 11.61
CA ARG A 233 -8.26 10.44 10.65
C ARG A 233 -7.64 11.83 10.57
N GLU A 234 -7.17 12.33 11.70
CA GLU A 234 -6.63 13.68 11.85
C GLU A 234 -5.27 13.79 11.16
N HIS A 235 -4.33 12.86 11.43
CA HIS A 235 -3.05 12.80 10.72
C HIS A 235 -3.25 12.61 9.21
N PHE A 236 -4.23 11.78 8.83
CA PHE A 236 -4.60 11.63 7.42
C PHE A 236 -5.03 12.95 6.78
N LEU A 237 -5.90 13.72 7.44
CA LEU A 237 -6.37 15.01 6.90
C LEU A 237 -5.24 16.03 6.80
N ALA A 238 -4.34 16.07 7.79
CA ALA A 238 -3.15 16.93 7.77
C ALA A 238 -2.24 16.58 6.60
N VAL A 239 -1.84 15.30 6.47
CA VAL A 239 -0.97 14.83 5.37
C VAL A 239 -1.63 15.02 4.00
N ARG A 240 -2.95 14.83 3.90
CA ARG A 240 -3.72 15.06 2.68
C ARG A 240 -3.69 16.52 2.25
N GLY A 241 -3.71 17.45 3.20
CA GLY A 241 -3.64 18.89 2.95
C GLY A 241 -2.29 19.38 2.43
N ILE A 242 -1.21 18.60 2.61
CA ILE A 242 0.12 18.94 2.09
C ILE A 242 0.11 18.85 0.57
N HIS A 243 0.60 19.90 -0.10
CA HIS A 243 0.80 19.89 -1.54
C HIS A 243 2.01 19.01 -1.90
N PRO A 244 1.86 18.02 -2.80
CA PRO A 244 2.92 17.05 -3.09
C PRO A 244 4.22 17.71 -3.55
N ASP A 245 4.16 18.79 -4.33
CA ASP A 245 5.35 19.47 -4.86
C ASP A 245 6.17 20.24 -3.81
N THR A 246 5.66 20.39 -2.59
CA THR A 246 6.41 20.98 -1.47
C THR A 246 7.28 19.97 -0.73
N LEU A 247 7.14 18.68 -1.05
CA LEU A 247 7.85 17.59 -0.38
C LEU A 247 9.03 17.10 -1.23
N PRO A 248 10.17 16.75 -0.60
CA PRO A 248 11.22 16.03 -1.30
C PRO A 248 10.71 14.65 -1.79
N PRO A 249 11.40 14.01 -2.75
CA PRO A 249 10.93 12.80 -3.41
C PRO A 249 10.51 11.66 -2.47
N VAL A 250 11.29 11.41 -1.43
CA VAL A 250 11.08 10.31 -0.47
C VAL A 250 9.82 10.55 0.37
N GLU A 251 9.68 11.75 0.93
CA GLU A 251 8.53 12.17 1.73
C GLU A 251 7.27 12.22 0.89
N ARG A 252 7.37 12.67 -0.37
CA ARG A 252 6.27 12.64 -1.34
C ARG A 252 5.80 11.21 -1.60
N ALA A 253 6.72 10.27 -1.82
CA ALA A 253 6.38 8.86 -2.02
C ALA A 253 5.77 8.22 -0.75
N ALA A 254 6.31 8.53 0.44
CA ALA A 254 5.77 8.08 1.72
C ALA A 254 4.33 8.59 1.92
N ARG A 255 4.11 9.89 1.65
CA ARG A 255 2.77 10.51 1.64
C ARG A 255 1.82 9.79 0.68
N THR A 256 2.22 9.57 -0.57
CA THR A 256 1.37 8.90 -1.58
C THR A 256 0.96 7.50 -1.13
N LEU A 257 1.89 6.69 -0.62
CA LEU A 257 1.59 5.35 -0.10
C LEU A 257 0.67 5.39 1.13
N PHE A 258 0.97 6.28 2.08
CA PHE A 258 0.16 6.45 3.28
C PHE A 258 -1.28 6.82 2.91
N LEU A 259 -1.48 7.85 2.09
CA LEU A 259 -2.81 8.28 1.66
C LEU A 259 -3.54 7.19 0.87
N ASN A 260 -2.89 6.56 -0.11
CA ASN A 260 -3.51 5.50 -0.90
C ASN A 260 -3.94 4.30 -0.03
N ARG A 261 -3.16 3.89 0.96
CA ARG A 261 -3.47 2.70 1.78
C ARG A 261 -4.47 2.96 2.89
N THR A 262 -4.68 4.22 3.28
CA THR A 262 -5.55 4.61 4.40
C THR A 262 -6.81 5.36 3.95
N CYS A 263 -6.90 5.81 2.69
CA CYS A 263 -8.10 6.45 2.15
C CYS A 263 -9.21 5.46 1.80
N PHE A 264 -10.41 5.98 1.58
CA PHE A 264 -11.57 5.21 1.17
C PHE A 264 -11.30 4.42 -0.13
N ASN A 265 -11.47 3.10 -0.06
CA ASN A 265 -11.25 2.12 -1.16
C ASN A 265 -9.84 2.11 -1.79
N GLY A 266 -8.88 2.84 -1.23
CA GLY A 266 -7.55 3.00 -1.82
C GLY A 266 -7.56 3.64 -3.21
N LEU A 267 -8.48 4.58 -3.43
CA LEU A 267 -8.53 5.34 -4.67
C LEU A 267 -7.39 6.36 -4.73
N PHE A 268 -6.79 6.55 -5.90
CA PHE A 268 -5.97 7.73 -6.16
C PHE A 268 -6.80 8.75 -6.95
N ARG A 269 -7.05 9.93 -6.37
CA ARG A 269 -7.79 11.02 -7.01
C ARG A 269 -7.31 12.36 -6.48
N VAL A 270 -7.08 13.28 -7.41
CA VAL A 270 -6.72 14.67 -7.13
C VAL A 270 -7.81 15.61 -7.65
N ASN A 271 -7.84 16.84 -7.12
CA ASN A 271 -8.64 17.91 -7.69
C ASN A 271 -7.86 18.64 -8.81
N ARG A 272 -8.46 19.69 -9.40
CA ARG A 272 -7.83 20.50 -10.45
C ARG A 272 -6.55 21.22 -9.99
N ALA A 273 -6.35 21.39 -8.69
CA ALA A 273 -5.15 21.98 -8.10
C ALA A 273 -4.10 20.91 -7.74
N GLY A 274 -4.24 19.66 -8.23
CA GLY A 274 -3.28 18.58 -7.94
C GLY A 274 -3.34 18.03 -6.51
N LEU A 275 -4.29 18.47 -5.68
CA LEU A 275 -4.40 18.02 -4.29
C LEU A 275 -5.25 16.76 -4.16
N PHE A 276 -4.75 15.81 -3.40
CA PHE A 276 -5.44 14.54 -3.10
C PHE A 276 -6.77 14.81 -2.37
N ASN A 277 -7.89 14.29 -2.89
CA ASN A 277 -9.23 14.64 -2.40
C ASN A 277 -10.11 13.42 -2.03
N VAL A 278 -9.50 12.26 -1.78
CA VAL A 278 -10.22 11.07 -1.29
C VAL A 278 -10.38 11.17 0.24
N PRO A 279 -11.55 10.86 0.82
CA PRO A 279 -11.74 10.86 2.26
C PRO A 279 -10.96 9.73 2.95
N TYR A 280 -10.75 9.88 4.26
CA TYR A 280 -10.18 8.84 5.10
C TYR A 280 -11.05 7.57 5.07
N GLY A 281 -10.41 6.40 4.98
CA GLY A 281 -11.10 5.11 4.99
C GLY A 281 -11.43 4.65 6.40
N SER A 282 -12.51 3.89 6.58
CA SER A 282 -12.88 3.28 7.87
C SER A 282 -11.97 2.12 8.29
N GLN A 283 -10.95 1.79 7.50
CA GLN A 283 -10.11 0.61 7.64
C GLN A 283 -8.96 0.83 8.66
N GLN A 284 -9.29 1.11 9.92
CA GLN A 284 -8.31 1.39 10.98
C GLN A 284 -7.30 0.25 11.19
N HIS A 285 -7.65 -0.99 10.85
CA HIS A 285 -6.79 -2.18 10.97
C HIS A 285 -5.86 -2.43 9.77
N THR A 286 -5.99 -1.66 8.66
CA THR A 286 -5.11 -1.85 7.50
C THR A 286 -3.73 -1.25 7.79
N THR A 287 -2.71 -2.09 7.90
CA THR A 287 -1.33 -1.61 8.02
C THR A 287 -0.88 -1.01 6.69
N PHE A 288 -0.75 0.32 6.66
CA PHE A 288 -0.18 1.05 5.53
C PHE A 288 1.32 0.76 5.37
N PHE A 289 1.99 0.43 6.48
CA PHE A 289 3.39 0.04 6.53
C PHE A 289 3.57 -1.44 6.18
N GLN A 290 4.10 -1.72 4.99
CA GLN A 290 4.26 -3.09 4.46
C GLN A 290 5.68 -3.28 3.88
N PRO A 291 6.70 -3.37 4.74
CA PRO A 291 8.11 -3.31 4.32
C PRO A 291 8.45 -4.45 3.36
N ASP A 292 7.96 -5.66 3.62
CA ASP A 292 8.24 -6.83 2.78
C ASP A 292 7.63 -6.75 1.39
N SER A 293 6.45 -6.14 1.27
CA SER A 293 5.83 -5.90 -0.02
C SER A 293 6.66 -4.91 -0.83
N LEU A 294 7.14 -3.85 -0.19
CA LEU A 294 7.99 -2.84 -0.81
C LEU A 294 9.37 -3.39 -1.17
N ARG A 295 9.98 -4.25 -0.33
CA ARG A 295 11.24 -4.96 -0.63
C ARG A 295 11.10 -5.83 -1.88
N ARG A 296 10.00 -6.59 -2.01
CA ARG A 296 9.74 -7.38 -3.22
C ARG A 296 9.54 -6.52 -4.47
N ALA A 297 8.82 -5.39 -4.33
CA ALA A 297 8.63 -4.47 -5.44
C ALA A 297 9.95 -3.79 -5.85
N HIS A 298 10.76 -3.36 -4.88
CA HIS A 298 12.11 -2.82 -5.09
C HIS A 298 12.98 -3.79 -5.90
N LEU A 299 13.00 -5.08 -5.54
CA LEU A 299 13.73 -6.10 -6.29
C LEU A 299 13.20 -6.27 -7.72
N ALA A 300 11.88 -6.28 -7.90
CA ALA A 300 11.28 -6.39 -9.23
C ALA A 300 11.62 -5.19 -10.14
N LEU A 301 11.75 -3.99 -9.57
CA LEU A 301 11.98 -2.75 -10.29
C LEU A 301 13.44 -2.49 -10.68
N GLN A 302 14.41 -3.31 -10.24
CA GLN A 302 15.84 -3.03 -10.48
C GLN A 302 16.18 -2.90 -11.97
N ASN A 303 15.54 -3.70 -12.82
CA ASN A 303 15.75 -3.67 -14.27
C ASN A 303 14.71 -2.85 -15.04
N ALA A 304 13.95 -1.99 -14.33
CA ALA A 304 13.00 -1.07 -14.93
C ALA A 304 13.61 0.32 -15.17
N ASP A 305 13.45 0.82 -16.39
CA ASP A 305 13.47 2.25 -16.69
C ASP A 305 12.09 2.83 -16.30
N ILE A 306 12.09 3.92 -15.55
CA ILE A 306 10.91 4.50 -14.90
C ILE A 306 10.89 5.97 -15.26
N ALA A 307 9.83 6.44 -15.92
CA ALA A 307 9.76 7.83 -16.34
C ALA A 307 8.35 8.41 -16.35
N CYS A 308 8.24 9.68 -15.96
CA CYS A 308 7.03 10.48 -16.13
C CYS A 308 7.02 11.08 -17.54
N ARG A 309 6.23 10.52 -18.45
CA ARG A 309 6.17 10.98 -19.85
C ARG A 309 4.88 10.53 -20.52
N ASP A 310 4.57 11.18 -21.64
CA ASP A 310 3.46 10.81 -22.50
C ASP A 310 3.68 9.46 -23.17
N PHE A 311 2.60 8.69 -23.34
CA PHE A 311 2.64 7.33 -23.84
C PHE A 311 3.18 7.21 -25.27
N THR A 312 3.06 8.25 -26.10
CA THR A 312 3.54 8.27 -27.48
C THR A 312 5.05 8.07 -27.59
N THR A 313 5.81 8.53 -26.59
CA THR A 313 7.27 8.39 -26.52
C THR A 313 7.74 6.93 -26.41
N CYS A 314 6.83 5.98 -26.13
CA CYS A 314 7.12 4.56 -26.13
C CYS A 314 7.71 4.09 -27.47
N ALA A 315 7.24 4.64 -28.60
CA ALA A 315 7.71 4.24 -29.93
C ALA A 315 9.16 4.64 -30.22
N ASP A 316 9.71 5.61 -29.49
CA ASP A 316 11.11 6.05 -29.65
C ASP A 316 12.09 5.03 -29.06
N GLN A 317 11.65 4.29 -28.04
CA GLN A 317 12.45 3.32 -27.29
C GLN A 317 12.17 1.88 -27.67
N ALA A 318 10.93 1.57 -28.07
CA ALA A 318 10.56 0.23 -28.48
C ALA A 318 11.35 -0.23 -29.72
N ARG A 319 11.75 -1.49 -29.71
CA ARG A 319 12.50 -2.12 -30.82
C ARG A 319 11.82 -3.41 -31.25
N ARG A 320 12.13 -3.85 -32.47
CA ARG A 320 11.64 -5.11 -33.04
C ARG A 320 11.76 -6.27 -32.04
N GLY A 321 10.65 -6.96 -31.81
CA GLY A 321 10.58 -8.12 -30.89
C GLY A 321 10.43 -7.77 -29.41
N ASP A 322 10.35 -6.49 -29.05
CA ASP A 322 9.86 -6.06 -27.74
C ASP A 322 8.35 -6.35 -27.60
N PHE A 323 7.88 -6.41 -26.36
CA PHE A 323 6.47 -6.53 -26.03
C PHE A 323 5.97 -5.22 -25.40
N VAL A 324 4.91 -4.66 -25.97
CA VAL A 324 4.25 -3.44 -25.49
C VAL A 324 2.83 -3.77 -25.03
N TYR A 325 2.51 -3.41 -23.79
CA TYR A 325 1.16 -3.53 -23.24
C TYR A 325 0.53 -2.15 -23.04
N LEU A 326 -0.58 -1.89 -23.75
CA LEU A 326 -1.31 -0.63 -23.70
C LEU A 326 -2.60 -0.81 -22.90
N ASP A 327 -2.76 -0.01 -21.84
CA ASP A 327 -3.96 0.01 -21.00
C ASP A 327 -4.44 1.44 -20.73
N PRO A 328 -4.90 2.16 -21.77
CA PRO A 328 -5.27 3.57 -21.64
C PRO A 328 -6.50 3.77 -20.75
N PRO A 329 -6.69 4.98 -20.19
CA PRO A 329 -7.96 5.36 -19.59
C PRO A 329 -9.13 5.16 -20.56
N TYR A 330 -10.27 4.70 -20.04
CA TYR A 330 -11.46 4.49 -20.86
C TYR A 330 -12.13 5.83 -21.14
N VAL A 331 -12.43 6.11 -22.41
CA VAL A 331 -13.21 7.28 -22.80
C VAL A 331 -14.64 7.09 -22.28
N SER A 332 -15.03 7.89 -21.29
CA SER A 332 -16.39 7.92 -20.76
C SER A 332 -17.34 8.52 -21.79
N GLY A 333 -18.48 7.86 -22.04
CA GLY A 333 -19.46 8.28 -23.05
C GLY A 333 -19.82 7.18 -24.05
N LEU A 334 -19.10 6.05 -24.06
CA LEU A 334 -19.46 4.88 -24.87
C LEU A 334 -20.65 4.11 -24.25
N ARG A 335 -21.83 4.74 -24.19
CA ARG A 335 -23.10 4.07 -23.87
C ARG A 335 -24.00 4.08 -25.11
N GLY A 336 -23.91 3.02 -25.92
CA GLY A 336 -24.88 2.75 -27.00
C GLY A 336 -24.95 3.82 -28.09
N ASP A 337 -25.86 3.60 -29.05
CA ASP A 337 -26.02 4.27 -30.35
C ASP A 337 -26.29 5.79 -30.34
N GLN A 338 -26.13 6.51 -29.23
CA GLN A 338 -26.36 7.96 -29.18
C GLN A 338 -25.30 8.69 -28.36
N GLY A 339 -24.36 9.31 -29.09
CA GLY A 339 -23.73 10.57 -28.74
C GLY A 339 -22.80 10.60 -27.52
N PHE A 340 -21.62 11.18 -27.70
CA PHE A 340 -20.66 11.44 -26.64
C PHE A 340 -21.19 12.44 -25.62
N VAL A 341 -21.25 12.06 -24.33
CA VAL A 341 -21.44 13.00 -23.23
C VAL A 341 -20.06 13.43 -22.72
N SER A 342 -19.70 14.69 -22.97
CA SER A 342 -18.45 15.34 -22.58
C SER A 342 -18.37 15.56 -21.06
N TYR A 343 -18.01 14.53 -20.30
CA TYR A 343 -17.58 14.69 -18.91
C TYR A 343 -16.24 13.97 -18.69
N GLN A 344 -15.15 14.59 -19.15
CA GLN A 344 -13.79 14.07 -18.99
C GLN A 344 -13.19 14.58 -17.68
N ALA A 345 -13.19 13.73 -16.65
CA ALA A 345 -12.66 14.10 -15.33
C ALA A 345 -11.12 14.09 -15.26
N ASN A 346 -10.42 13.50 -16.24
CA ASN A 346 -8.96 13.25 -16.19
C ASN A 346 -8.21 13.66 -17.47
N GLY A 347 -8.78 14.49 -18.34
CA GLY A 347 -8.11 15.02 -19.54
C GLY A 347 -7.88 14.03 -20.69
N PHE A 348 -8.03 12.72 -20.49
CA PHE A 348 -7.95 11.72 -21.56
C PHE A 348 -9.25 11.69 -22.37
N GLY A 349 -9.16 12.03 -23.66
CA GLY A 349 -10.31 12.17 -24.53
C GLY A 349 -10.27 11.36 -25.82
N GLU A 350 -11.15 11.70 -26.76
CA GLU A 350 -11.23 11.03 -28.06
C GLU A 350 -9.97 11.23 -28.89
N ALA A 351 -9.39 12.44 -28.86
CA ALA A 351 -8.10 12.72 -29.51
C ALA A 351 -6.97 11.83 -28.95
N ASP A 352 -6.95 11.57 -27.65
CA ASP A 352 -5.97 10.66 -27.04
C ASP A 352 -6.24 9.20 -27.39
N ALA A 353 -7.51 8.80 -27.50
CA ALA A 353 -7.87 7.48 -27.97
C ALA A 353 -7.41 7.23 -29.42
N GLU A 354 -7.48 8.26 -30.28
CA GLU A 354 -6.92 8.20 -31.64
C GLU A 354 -5.40 8.09 -31.61
N ARG A 355 -4.71 8.92 -30.81
CA ARG A 355 -3.26 8.83 -30.60
C ARG A 355 -2.81 7.44 -30.10
N VAL A 356 -3.62 6.76 -29.28
CA VAL A 356 -3.35 5.37 -28.87
C VAL A 356 -3.47 4.40 -30.03
N ALA A 357 -4.45 4.57 -30.92
CA ALA A 357 -4.59 3.74 -32.12
C ALA A 357 -3.41 3.96 -33.08
N GLU A 358 -3.00 5.22 -33.30
CA GLU A 358 -1.82 5.57 -34.09
C GLU A 358 -0.54 4.94 -33.53
N LEU A 359 -0.35 5.02 -32.20
CA LEU A 359 0.77 4.37 -31.52
C LEU A 359 0.73 2.85 -31.71
N PHE A 360 -0.43 2.22 -31.58
CA PHE A 360 -0.58 0.78 -31.79
C PHE A 360 -0.10 0.37 -33.18
N GLU A 361 -0.54 1.08 -34.22
CA GLU A 361 -0.14 0.82 -35.60
C GLU A 361 1.34 1.13 -35.87
N GLN A 362 1.88 2.18 -35.27
CA GLN A 362 3.30 2.50 -35.38
C GLN A 362 4.18 1.38 -34.79
N LEU A 363 3.83 0.88 -33.60
CA LEU A 363 4.53 -0.22 -32.96
C LEU A 363 4.40 -1.53 -33.74
N ASP A 364 3.26 -1.77 -34.39
CA ASP A 364 3.07 -2.88 -35.31
C ASP A 364 4.03 -2.80 -36.51
N ARG A 365 4.13 -1.63 -37.16
CA ARG A 365 5.09 -1.38 -38.25
C ARG A 365 6.55 -1.54 -37.82
N GLN A 366 6.86 -1.24 -36.56
CA GLN A 366 8.19 -1.48 -35.96
C GLN A 366 8.47 -2.96 -35.61
N ALA A 367 7.54 -3.87 -35.93
CA ALA A 367 7.60 -5.29 -35.60
C ALA A 367 7.74 -5.57 -34.08
N CYS A 368 7.14 -4.71 -33.26
CA CYS A 368 6.91 -4.99 -31.85
C CYS A 368 5.73 -5.97 -31.70
N ARG A 369 5.67 -6.65 -30.56
CA ARG A 369 4.48 -7.41 -30.14
C ARG A 369 3.62 -6.48 -29.30
N VAL A 370 2.41 -6.16 -29.75
CA VAL A 370 1.55 -5.18 -29.08
C VAL A 370 0.28 -5.88 -28.58
N MET A 371 -0.06 -5.62 -27.32
CA MET A 371 -1.32 -6.04 -26.71
C MET A 371 -2.02 -4.83 -26.09
N LEU A 372 -3.30 -4.67 -26.35
CA LEU A 372 -4.11 -3.56 -25.83
C LEU A 372 -5.36 -4.08 -25.13
N SER A 373 -5.71 -3.50 -23.98
CA SER A 373 -7.00 -3.70 -23.31
C SER A 373 -7.91 -2.46 -23.42
N ASN A 374 -9.20 -2.68 -23.66
CA ASN A 374 -10.21 -1.61 -23.74
C ASN A 374 -11.62 -2.18 -23.47
N PRO A 375 -12.66 -1.40 -23.13
CA PRO A 375 -14.02 -1.90 -23.06
C PRO A 375 -14.47 -2.52 -24.38
N ASP A 376 -15.24 -3.60 -24.29
CA ASP A 376 -15.83 -4.26 -25.45
C ASP A 376 -17.04 -3.46 -25.95
N THR A 377 -16.83 -2.65 -26.99
CA THR A 377 -17.88 -1.82 -27.62
C THR A 377 -17.75 -1.90 -29.15
N ALA A 378 -18.81 -1.56 -29.88
CA ALA A 378 -18.75 -1.49 -31.34
C ALA A 378 -17.67 -0.52 -31.83
N VAL A 379 -17.50 0.62 -31.15
CA VAL A 379 -16.50 1.65 -31.47
C VAL A 379 -15.07 1.09 -31.33
N THR A 380 -14.75 0.45 -30.20
CA THR A 380 -13.42 -0.10 -29.97
C THR A 380 -13.13 -1.28 -30.91
N ARG A 381 -14.12 -2.13 -31.21
CA ARG A 381 -13.98 -3.19 -32.22
C ARG A 381 -13.73 -2.66 -33.63
N ALA A 382 -14.49 -1.63 -34.04
CA ALA A 382 -14.34 -1.02 -35.36
C ALA A 382 -12.96 -0.35 -35.54
N ARG A 383 -12.43 0.24 -34.46
CA ARG A 383 -11.09 0.87 -34.42
C ARG A 383 -9.98 -0.15 -34.71
N TYR A 384 -10.08 -1.35 -34.14
CA TYR A 384 -9.02 -2.37 -34.22
C TYR A 384 -9.35 -3.56 -35.13
N ARG A 385 -10.29 -3.41 -36.09
CA ARG A 385 -10.84 -4.50 -36.91
C ARG A 385 -9.82 -5.32 -37.74
N GLY A 386 -8.64 -4.77 -37.99
CA GLY A 386 -7.56 -5.46 -38.70
C GLY A 386 -6.68 -6.36 -37.83
N PHE A 387 -6.90 -6.35 -36.51
CA PHE A 387 -6.09 -7.09 -35.54
C PHE A 387 -6.89 -8.22 -34.89
N ARG A 388 -6.19 -9.07 -34.13
CA ARG A 388 -6.85 -10.14 -33.37
C ARG A 388 -7.55 -9.56 -32.16
N ILE A 389 -8.85 -9.72 -32.06
CA ILE A 389 -9.68 -9.25 -30.94
C ILE A 389 -10.27 -10.44 -30.19
N GLU A 390 -10.02 -10.53 -28.88
CA GLU A 390 -10.65 -11.50 -27.98
C GLU A 390 -11.44 -10.79 -26.89
N SER A 391 -12.62 -11.32 -26.52
CA SER A 391 -13.40 -10.81 -25.38
C SER A 391 -13.04 -11.52 -24.09
N LEU A 392 -12.80 -10.75 -23.04
CA LEU A 392 -12.63 -11.24 -21.67
C LEU A 392 -13.80 -10.77 -20.80
N SER A 393 -14.46 -11.73 -20.15
CA SER A 393 -15.46 -11.41 -19.11
C SER A 393 -14.76 -11.06 -17.79
N VAL A 394 -15.10 -9.89 -17.27
CA VAL A 394 -14.60 -9.31 -16.02
C VAL A 394 -15.78 -9.20 -15.04
N ARG A 395 -15.65 -9.82 -13.86
CA ARG A 395 -16.59 -9.60 -12.77
C ARG A 395 -16.34 -8.21 -12.19
N ARG A 396 -17.32 -7.30 -12.24
CA ARG A 396 -17.20 -6.01 -11.55
C ARG A 396 -17.35 -6.23 -10.04
N GLN A 397 -16.27 -6.02 -9.30
CA GLN A 397 -16.36 -5.66 -7.89
C GLN A 397 -16.13 -4.16 -7.80
N VAL A 398 -17.19 -3.40 -7.50
CA VAL A 398 -17.22 -2.08 -6.84
C VAL A 398 -18.35 -1.22 -7.39
N GLY A 399 -19.30 -0.96 -6.49
CA GLY A 399 -20.36 0.04 -6.55
C GLY A 399 -21.20 -0.18 -5.30
N GLY A 400 -21.30 0.80 -4.39
CA GLY A 400 -22.01 0.70 -3.11
C GLY A 400 -23.53 0.49 -3.21
N HIS A 401 -24.04 0.10 -4.38
CA HIS A 401 -25.43 -0.24 -4.63
C HIS A 401 -25.51 -1.66 -5.17
N ALA A 402 -26.34 -2.48 -4.52
CA ALA A 402 -26.54 -3.90 -4.81
C ALA A 402 -26.88 -4.19 -6.29
N ASP A 403 -27.45 -3.21 -7.00
CA ASP A 403 -27.93 -3.30 -8.39
C ASP A 403 -26.86 -3.08 -9.48
N ARG A 404 -25.62 -2.71 -9.12
CA ARG A 404 -24.53 -2.53 -10.11
C ARG A 404 -23.60 -3.75 -10.23
N ARG A 405 -24.01 -4.89 -9.67
CA ARG A 405 -23.29 -6.17 -9.79
C ARG A 405 -23.60 -6.78 -11.17
N GLY A 406 -22.60 -6.86 -12.05
CA GLY A 406 -22.73 -7.43 -13.39
C GLY A 406 -21.38 -7.80 -14.03
N HIS A 407 -21.44 -8.48 -15.18
CA HIS A 407 -20.28 -8.75 -16.02
C HIS A 407 -19.99 -7.54 -16.90
N ALA A 408 -18.75 -7.05 -16.87
CA ALA A 408 -18.24 -6.17 -17.91
C ALA A 408 -17.43 -6.99 -18.91
N HIS A 409 -17.49 -6.60 -20.17
CA HIS A 409 -16.71 -7.20 -21.22
C HIS A 409 -15.57 -6.25 -21.59
N GLU A 410 -14.37 -6.81 -21.66
CA GLU A 410 -13.15 -6.12 -22.08
C GLU A 410 -12.64 -6.80 -23.35
N ILE A 411 -12.24 -6.03 -24.35
CA ILE A 411 -11.50 -6.58 -25.49
C ILE A 411 -10.01 -6.61 -25.20
N VAL A 412 -9.35 -7.63 -25.72
CA VAL A 412 -7.90 -7.72 -25.84
C VAL A 412 -7.54 -7.76 -27.31
N VAL A 413 -6.83 -6.73 -27.76
CA VAL A 413 -6.36 -6.58 -29.15
C VAL A 413 -4.89 -6.98 -29.23
N ARG A 414 -4.50 -7.79 -30.22
CA ARG A 414 -3.10 -8.22 -30.43
C ARG A 414 -2.71 -8.26 -31.91
N ASN A 415 -1.44 -7.97 -32.20
CA ASN A 415 -0.84 -8.11 -33.54
C ASN A 415 0.00 -9.40 -33.72
N TYR A 416 -0.15 -10.40 -32.84
CA TYR A 416 0.66 -11.62 -32.85
C TYR A 416 -0.13 -12.88 -32.51
N GLN A 417 0.47 -14.04 -32.83
CA GLN A 417 0.11 -15.35 -32.29
C GLN A 417 1.06 -15.71 -31.15
N ARG A 418 0.55 -16.41 -30.14
CA ARG A 418 1.30 -16.77 -28.93
C ARG A 418 2.33 -17.87 -29.20
#